data_AF-X1CHZ4-F1
#
_entry.id   AF-X1CHZ4-F1
#
_cell.length_a   1.000
_cell.length_b   1.000
_cell.length_c   1.000
_cell.angle_alpha   90.00
_cell.angle_beta   90.00
_cell.angle_gamma   90.00
#
_symmetry.space_group_name_H-M   'P 1'
#
loop_
_entity.id
_entity.type
_entity.pdbx_description
1 polymer ?
#
loop_
_entity_poly.entity_id
_entity_poly.type
_entity_poly.pdbx_seq_one_letter_code
_entity_poly.pdbx_strand_id
1 'polypeptide(L)'
;MGMVYIMVGHMIDWWTIPSEDWLFNVYVSLFSALGAAGFVFISGVGTMISYRNRVEKIRTTANYSTKTMRKEYLIRGFLILGLGLLYNGIVAIQFFDPSVIWKWFIILTVGASLLLAWPLLKTSKLFRIFV
;
A
#
# COMPACT_ATOMS: atom_id res chain seq x y z
N MET A 1 0.89 -9.61 8.14
CA MET A 1 -0.54 -10.00 8.07
C MET A 1 -1.04 -10.12 6.64
N GLY A 2 -1.07 -9.06 5.81
CA GLY A 2 -1.54 -9.19 4.41
C GLY A 2 -0.78 -10.19 3.53
N MET A 3 0.56 -10.22 3.61
CA MET A 3 1.37 -11.22 2.87
C MET A 3 1.17 -12.65 3.38
N VAL A 4 0.95 -12.84 4.68
CA VAL A 4 0.66 -14.16 5.26
C VAL A 4 -0.74 -14.62 4.81
N TYR A 5 -1.71 -13.71 4.77
CA TYR A 5 -3.04 -13.98 4.25
C TYR A 5 -3.00 -14.44 2.78
N ILE A 6 -2.24 -13.74 1.93
CA ILE A 6 -2.08 -14.08 0.51
C ILE A 6 -1.33 -15.41 0.35
N MET A 7 -0.26 -15.62 1.12
CA MET A 7 0.54 -16.84 1.07
C MET A 7 -0.26 -18.08 1.49
N VAL A 8 -0.97 -18.00 2.62
CA VAL A 8 -1.85 -19.09 3.09
C VAL A 8 -3.01 -19.32 2.12
N GLY A 9 -3.56 -18.25 1.53
CA GLY A 9 -4.59 -18.37 0.49
C GLY A 9 -4.11 -19.17 -0.72
N HIS A 10 -2.92 -18.86 -1.26
CA HIS A 10 -2.33 -19.62 -2.36
C HIS A 10 -1.96 -21.04 -1.97
N MET A 11 -1.52 -21.28 -0.73
CA MET A 11 -1.25 -22.63 -0.25
C MET A 11 -2.54 -23.47 -0.17
N ILE A 12 -3.66 -22.88 0.27
CA ILE A 12 -4.97 -23.57 0.28
C ILE A 12 -5.41 -23.88 -1.15
N ASP A 13 -5.40 -22.87 -2.03
CA ASP A 13 -5.80 -22.98 -3.44
C ASP A 13 -5.00 -24.04 -4.21
N TRP A 14 -3.69 -24.16 -3.96
CA TRP A 14 -2.85 -25.17 -4.59
C TRP A 14 -3.01 -26.59 -4.04
N TRP A 15 -3.53 -26.74 -2.82
CA TRP A 15 -3.66 -28.06 -2.18
C TRP A 15 -5.06 -28.65 -2.32
N THR A 16 -6.07 -27.81 -2.56
CA THR A 16 -7.46 -28.22 -2.76
C THR A 16 -7.70 -28.72 -4.19
N ILE A 17 -8.50 -29.77 -4.31
CA ILE A 17 -9.08 -30.22 -5.58
C ILE A 17 -10.37 -29.44 -5.89
N PRO A 18 -10.87 -29.41 -7.14
CA PRO A 18 -12.03 -28.58 -7.51
C PRO A 18 -13.30 -28.82 -6.68
N SER A 19 -13.49 -30.04 -6.14
CA SER A 19 -14.61 -30.35 -5.24
C SER A 19 -14.51 -29.67 -3.86
N GLU A 20 -13.35 -29.11 -3.53
CA GLU A 20 -12.99 -28.52 -2.24
C GLU A 20 -12.79 -26.99 -2.32
N ASP A 21 -13.05 -26.36 -3.46
CA ASP A 21 -12.94 -24.89 -3.66
C ASP A 21 -13.70 -24.06 -2.62
N TRP A 22 -14.72 -24.66 -2.00
CA TRP A 22 -15.47 -24.03 -0.91
C TRP A 22 -14.56 -23.69 0.30
N LEU A 23 -13.50 -24.46 0.57
CA LEU A 23 -12.53 -24.18 1.63
C LEU A 23 -11.78 -22.87 1.40
N PHE A 24 -11.33 -22.65 0.17
CA PHE A 24 -10.70 -21.38 -0.23
C PHE A 24 -11.69 -20.21 -0.08
N ASN A 25 -12.94 -20.39 -0.53
CA ASN A 25 -13.97 -19.36 -0.42
C ASN A 25 -14.30 -19.00 1.05
N VAL A 26 -14.37 -19.99 1.95
CA VAL A 26 -14.56 -19.75 3.39
C VAL A 26 -13.37 -19.00 3.97
N TYR A 27 -12.15 -19.39 3.62
CA TYR A 27 -10.94 -18.70 4.05
C TYR A 27 -10.91 -17.23 3.60
N VAL A 28 -11.17 -16.97 2.32
CA VAL A 28 -11.23 -15.61 1.77
C VAL A 28 -12.33 -14.80 2.46
N SER A 29 -13.52 -15.39 2.67
CA SER A 29 -14.64 -14.70 3.31
C SER A 29 -14.33 -14.31 4.76
N LEU A 30 -13.65 -15.17 5.51
CA LEU A 30 -13.31 -14.91 6.92
C LEU A 30 -12.14 -13.93 7.07
N PHE A 31 -11.12 -14.04 6.22
CA PHE A 31 -9.84 -13.37 6.44
C PHE A 31 -9.55 -12.20 5.50
N SER A 32 -10.32 -11.99 4.43
CA SER A 32 -10.11 -10.86 3.50
C SER A 32 -10.15 -9.50 4.21
N ALA A 33 -11.15 -9.28 5.07
CA ALA A 33 -11.28 -8.05 5.85
C ALA A 33 -10.09 -7.84 6.80
N LEU A 34 -9.65 -8.90 7.49
CA LEU A 34 -8.50 -8.86 8.40
C LEU A 34 -7.18 -8.65 7.64
N GLY A 35 -7.03 -9.29 6.48
CA GLY A 35 -5.89 -9.14 5.58
C GLY A 35 -5.75 -7.70 5.09
N ALA A 36 -6.86 -7.12 4.62
CA ALA A 36 -6.93 -5.72 4.17
C ALA A 36 -6.69 -4.74 5.32
N ALA A 37 -7.41 -4.88 6.43
CA ALA A 37 -7.27 -4.00 7.59
C ALA A 37 -5.85 -4.09 8.20
N GLY A 38 -5.30 -5.29 8.34
CA GLY A 38 -3.95 -5.51 8.83
C GLY A 38 -2.89 -4.94 7.88
N PHE A 39 -3.08 -5.03 6.57
CA PHE A 39 -2.21 -4.39 5.59
C PHE A 39 -2.23 -2.86 5.73
N VAL A 40 -3.42 -2.25 5.79
CA VAL A 40 -3.56 -0.79 5.93
C VAL A 40 -2.98 -0.32 7.26
N PHE A 41 -3.25 -1.03 8.36
CA PHE A 41 -2.75 -0.69 9.69
C PHE A 41 -1.21 -0.72 9.75
N ILE A 42 -0.58 -1.83 9.33
CA ILE A 42 0.88 -1.97 9.36
C ILE A 42 1.54 -0.93 8.44
N SER A 43 0.98 -0.73 7.24
CA SER A 43 1.44 0.30 6.29
C SER A 43 1.34 1.71 6.88
N GLY A 44 0.25 2.00 7.59
CA GLY A 44 0.01 3.27 8.27
C GLY A 44 1.02 3.52 9.40
N VAL A 45 1.18 2.55 10.32
CA VAL A 45 2.15 2.62 11.42
C VAL A 45 3.57 2.79 10.90
N GLY A 46 3.97 2.00 9.90
CA GLY A 46 5.29 2.11 9.27
C GLY A 46 5.52 3.48 8.62
N THR A 47 4.50 4.03 7.97
CA THR A 47 4.55 5.38 7.39
C THR A 47 4.68 6.46 8.46
N MET A 48 3.97 6.32 9.58
CA MET A 48 4.06 7.24 10.72
C MET A 48 5.46 7.25 11.35
N ILE A 49 6.03 6.06 11.58
CA ILE A 49 7.40 5.91 12.11
C ILE A 49 8.41 6.53 11.14
N SER A 50 8.29 6.24 9.84
CA SER A 50 9.14 6.82 8.80
C SER A 50 9.07 8.35 8.77
N TYR A 51 7.86 8.91 8.89
CA TYR A 51 7.66 10.36 8.98
C TYR A 51 8.33 10.95 10.22
N ARG A 52 8.15 10.34 11.40
CA ARG A 52 8.79 10.79 12.65
C ARG A 52 10.31 10.81 12.53
N ASN A 53 10.91 9.76 11.97
CA ASN A 53 12.36 9.69 11.75
C ASN A 53 12.86 10.80 10.82
N ARG A 54 12.09 11.14 9.77
CA ARG A 54 12.42 12.26 8.88
C ARG A 54 12.29 13.61 9.58
N VAL A 55 11.30 13.78 10.44
CA VAL A 55 11.16 15.01 11.24
C VAL A 55 12.33 15.19 12.21
N GLU A 56 12.80 14.13 12.86
CA GLU A 56 14.02 14.20 13.67
C GLU A 56 15.26 14.50 12.82
N LYS A 57 15.35 13.91 11.62
CA LYS A 57 16.45 14.20 10.68
C LYS A 57 16.55 15.68 10.30
N ILE A 58 15.43 16.40 10.24
CA ILE A 58 15.42 17.86 10.00
C ILE A 58 16.14 18.63 11.11
N ARG A 59 16.11 18.12 12.34
CA ARG A 59 16.78 18.77 13.49
C ARG A 59 18.26 18.46 13.55
N THR A 60 18.67 17.28 13.09
CA THR A 60 20.05 16.78 13.27
C THR A 60 20.94 16.97 12.06
N THR A 61 20.37 17.13 10.86
CA THR A 61 21.15 17.18 9.60
C THR A 61 21.16 18.58 9.02
N ALA A 62 22.36 19.18 8.90
CA ALA A 62 22.54 20.44 8.18
C ALA A 62 22.04 20.29 6.73
N ASN A 63 21.29 21.28 6.22
CA ASN A 63 20.66 21.31 4.89
C ASN A 63 19.45 20.37 4.67
N TYR A 64 19.00 19.59 5.67
CA TYR A 64 17.76 18.81 5.53
C TYR A 64 16.54 19.61 6.03
N SER A 65 15.76 20.13 5.09
CA SER A 65 14.61 20.99 5.42
C SER A 65 13.25 20.27 5.32
N THR A 66 12.21 20.86 5.91
CA THR A 66 10.82 20.41 5.75
C THR A 66 10.38 20.42 4.28
N LYS A 67 10.90 21.34 3.45
CA LYS A 67 10.64 21.39 2.00
C LYS A 67 11.24 20.17 1.30
N THR A 68 12.46 19.78 1.66
CA THR A 68 13.16 18.60 1.12
C THR A 68 12.39 17.33 1.45
N MET A 69 12.02 17.14 2.72
CA MET A 69 11.21 16.00 3.17
C MET A 69 9.90 15.86 2.40
N ARG A 70 9.19 16.97 2.15
CA ARG A 70 7.92 16.98 1.39
C ARG A 70 8.13 16.62 -0.09
N LYS A 71 9.20 17.10 -0.71
CA LYS A 71 9.56 16.74 -2.10
C LYS A 71 9.88 15.24 -2.21
N GLU A 72 10.67 14.71 -1.28
CA GLU A 72 10.96 13.27 -1.23
C GLU A 72 9.70 12.42 -1.08
N TYR A 73 8.76 12.86 -0.24
CA TYR A 73 7.48 12.17 -0.05
C TYR A 73 6.64 12.13 -1.34
N LEU A 74 6.58 13.27 -2.05
CA LEU A 74 5.89 13.37 -3.34
C LEU A 74 6.53 12.49 -4.41
N ILE A 75 7.86 12.58 -4.58
CA ILE A 75 8.61 11.79 -5.55
C ILE A 75 8.41 10.30 -5.26
N ARG A 76 8.47 9.89 -3.99
CA ARG A 76 8.22 8.50 -3.59
C ARG A 76 6.81 8.04 -3.96
N GLY A 77 5.80 8.88 -3.77
CA GLY A 77 4.42 8.59 -4.18
C GLY A 77 4.34 8.33 -5.69
N PHE A 78 4.93 9.20 -6.51
CA PHE A 78 4.96 9.03 -7.97
C PHE A 78 5.75 7.79 -8.42
N LEU A 79 6.90 7.51 -7.81
CA LEU A 79 7.70 6.31 -8.13
C LEU A 79 6.91 5.04 -7.84
N ILE A 80 6.27 4.95 -6.67
CA ILE A 80 5.46 3.79 -6.30
C ILE A 80 4.23 3.66 -7.22
N LEU A 81 3.54 4.76 -7.50
CA LEU A 81 2.39 4.76 -8.42
C LEU A 81 2.81 4.30 -9.83
N GLY A 82 3.93 4.83 -10.34
CA GLY A 82 4.49 4.44 -11.64
C GLY A 82 4.87 2.97 -11.71
N LEU A 83 5.53 2.44 -10.67
CA LEU A 83 5.84 1.01 -10.57
C LEU A 83 4.58 0.14 -10.55
N GLY A 84 3.55 0.57 -9.81
CA GLY A 84 2.25 -0.13 -9.76
C GLY A 84 1.56 -0.17 -11.12
N LEU A 85 1.50 0.96 -11.82
CA LEU A 85 0.93 1.04 -13.16
C LEU A 85 1.71 0.21 -14.18
N LEU A 86 3.05 0.25 -14.13
CA LEU A 86 3.90 -0.54 -15.03
C LEU A 86 3.69 -2.04 -14.83
N TYR A 87 3.77 -2.51 -13.59
CA TYR A 87 3.57 -3.92 -13.27
C TYR A 87 2.17 -4.38 -13.69
N ASN A 88 1.13 -3.67 -13.26
CA ASN A 88 -0.26 -4.02 -13.59
C ASN A 88 -0.55 -3.91 -15.09
N GLY A 89 0.10 -2.98 -15.80
CA GLY A 89 0.01 -2.86 -17.26
C GLY A 89 0.65 -4.04 -17.99
N ILE A 90 1.84 -4.49 -17.56
CA ILE A 90 2.49 -5.70 -18.11
C ILE A 90 1.58 -6.92 -17.93
N VAL A 91 1.02 -7.09 -16.73
CA VAL A 91 0.11 -8.21 -16.43
C VAL A 91 -1.16 -8.11 -17.29
N ALA A 92 -1.78 -6.93 -17.41
CA ALA A 92 -2.97 -6.76 -18.24
C ALA A 92 -2.73 -7.11 -19.73
N ILE A 93 -1.56 -6.78 -20.26
CA ILE A 93 -1.15 -7.18 -21.62
C ILE A 93 -1.00 -8.71 -21.72
N GLN A 94 -0.35 -9.35 -20.73
CA GLN A 94 -0.15 -10.80 -20.74
C GLN A 94 -1.47 -11.59 -20.71
N PHE A 95 -2.46 -11.10 -19.96
CA PHE A 95 -3.77 -11.75 -19.82
C PHE A 95 -4.81 -11.28 -20.85
N PHE A 96 -4.45 -10.36 -21.76
CA PHE A 96 -5.37 -9.73 -22.72
C PHE A 96 -6.65 -9.16 -22.07
N ASP A 97 -6.56 -8.74 -20.81
CA ASP A 97 -7.69 -8.27 -20.01
C ASP A 97 -7.32 -6.93 -19.35
N PRO A 98 -7.77 -5.79 -19.91
CA PRO A 98 -7.53 -4.46 -19.35
C PRO A 98 -8.07 -4.28 -17.93
N SER A 99 -9.05 -5.08 -17.50
CA SER A 99 -9.60 -4.99 -16.14
C SER A 99 -8.58 -5.44 -15.08
N VAL A 100 -7.57 -6.21 -15.46
CA VAL A 100 -6.51 -6.70 -14.56
C VAL A 100 -5.62 -5.58 -14.05
N ILE A 101 -5.57 -4.42 -14.74
CA ILE A 101 -4.86 -3.23 -14.27
C ILE A 101 -5.29 -2.86 -12.85
N TRP A 102 -6.57 -3.13 -12.57
CA TRP A 102 -7.20 -2.84 -11.30
C TRP A 102 -7.04 -3.99 -10.31
N LYS A 103 -7.10 -5.27 -10.69
CA LYS A 103 -7.14 -6.41 -9.74
C LYS A 103 -6.04 -6.44 -8.66
N TRP A 104 -4.81 -6.00 -8.96
CA TRP A 104 -3.69 -5.94 -7.98
C TRP A 104 -3.40 -4.51 -7.49
N PHE A 105 -4.27 -3.99 -6.63
CA PHE A 105 -4.21 -2.59 -6.21
C PHE A 105 -3.15 -2.25 -5.15
N ILE A 106 -2.47 -3.21 -4.52
CA ILE A 106 -1.68 -2.91 -3.30
C ILE A 106 -0.66 -1.78 -3.53
N ILE A 107 0.13 -1.87 -4.61
CA ILE A 107 1.16 -0.86 -4.92
C ILE A 107 0.51 0.46 -5.35
N LEU A 108 -0.54 0.40 -6.17
CA LEU A 108 -1.32 1.56 -6.61
C LEU A 108 -1.93 2.32 -5.42
N THR A 109 -2.56 1.61 -4.49
CA THR A 109 -3.17 2.14 -3.28
C THR A 109 -2.15 2.82 -2.39
N VAL A 110 -0.95 2.24 -2.22
CA VAL A 110 0.14 2.87 -1.47
C VAL A 110 0.59 4.16 -2.17
N GLY A 111 0.82 4.12 -3.48
CA GLY A 111 1.20 5.29 -4.27
C GLY A 111 0.17 6.42 -4.18
N ALA A 112 -1.10 6.09 -4.41
CA ALA A 112 -2.21 7.04 -4.32
C ALA A 112 -2.36 7.62 -2.91
N SER A 113 -2.26 6.79 -1.87
CA SER A 113 -2.33 7.24 -0.48
C SER A 113 -1.22 8.24 -0.14
N LEU A 114 0.01 8.02 -0.63
CA LEU A 114 1.12 8.96 -0.44
C LEU A 114 0.88 10.30 -1.15
N LEU A 115 0.32 10.27 -2.36
CA LEU A 115 -0.03 11.48 -3.10
C LEU A 115 -1.16 12.27 -2.42
N LEU A 116 -2.19 11.58 -1.93
CA LEU A 116 -3.29 12.18 -1.18
C LEU A 116 -2.86 12.73 0.19
N ALA A 117 -1.89 12.08 0.84
CA ALA A 117 -1.33 12.56 2.10
C ALA A 117 -0.43 13.79 1.93
N TRP A 118 0.18 13.99 0.76
CA TRP A 118 1.10 15.11 0.50
C TRP A 118 0.54 16.51 0.81
N PRO A 119 -0.67 16.92 0.36
CA PRO A 119 -1.23 18.22 0.71
C PRO A 119 -1.43 18.36 2.24
N LEU A 120 -1.81 17.28 2.92
CA LEU A 120 -1.96 17.26 4.38
C LEU A 120 -0.63 17.49 5.10
N LEU A 121 0.52 17.15 4.50
CA LEU A 121 1.84 17.47 5.09
C LEU A 121 2.13 18.97 5.21
N LYS A 122 1.34 19.83 4.55
CA LYS A 122 1.43 21.30 4.65
C LYS A 122 0.61 21.89 5.79
N THR A 123 -0.39 21.16 6.30
CA THR A 123 -1.35 21.67 7.28
C THR A 123 -0.87 21.48 8.72
N SER A 124 -1.54 22.14 9.68
CA SER A 124 -1.26 22.01 11.11
C SER A 124 -1.61 20.60 11.62
N LYS A 125 -1.01 20.18 12.75
CA LYS A 125 -1.30 18.86 13.34
C LYS A 125 -2.79 18.69 13.68
N LEU A 126 -3.43 19.74 14.20
CA LEU A 126 -4.85 19.72 14.54
C LEU A 126 -5.73 19.48 13.30
N PHE A 127 -5.44 20.19 12.20
CA PHE A 127 -6.19 20.01 10.95
C PHE A 127 -6.11 18.57 10.40
N ARG A 128 -4.98 17.87 10.62
CA ARG A 128 -4.79 16.48 10.16
C ARG A 128 -5.49 15.42 11.02
N ILE A 129 -5.94 15.77 12.22
CA ILE A 129 -6.63 14.83 13.12
C ILE A 129 -8.15 14.92 12.92
N PHE A 130 -8.66 16.11 12.58
CA PHE A 130 -10.08 16.35 12.35
C PHE A 130 -10.57 15.98 10.94
N VAL A 131 -9.66 15.82 9.97
CA VAL A 131 -9.94 15.44 8.57
C VAL A 131 -9.37 14.05 8.33
#